data_AF-A0A2V6H5S3-F1
#
_entry.id   AF-A0A2V6H5S3-F1
#
_cell.length_a   1.000
_cell.length_b   1.000
_cell.length_c   1.000
_cell.angle_alpha   90.00
_cell.angle_beta   90.00
_cell.angle_gamma   90.00
#
_symmetry.space_group_name_H-M   'P 1'
#
loop_
_entity.id
_entity.type
_entity.pdbx_description
1 polymer ?
#
loop_
_entity_poly.entity_id
_entity_poly.type
_entity_poly.pdbx_seq_one_letter_code
_entity_poly.pdbx_strand_id
1 'polypeptide(L)'
;AMGNTNTLYSSEANLHELAADCDLLIGAVLLPGAKAPKLITRAMLRKMKPGSVLVDISIDQGGCAETSRPTTHLDPVYVEEGVTHYCVANMPAAYARTATQALTNVTYRYVELLADLGLDGACKKQPALVGGINTRDGRLTCRAVAEAHGLKYEAPV
;
A
#
# COMPACT_ATOMS: atom_id res chain seq x y z
N ALA A 1 -14.23 23.40 -2.74
CA ALA A 1 -13.09 23.17 -1.82
C ALA A 1 -13.65 22.88 -0.44
N MET A 2 -13.17 21.84 0.25
CA MET A 2 -13.57 21.60 1.64
C MET A 2 -12.94 22.72 2.50
N GLY A 3 -13.76 23.50 3.22
CA GLY A 3 -13.33 24.73 3.90
C GLY A 3 -12.31 24.54 5.04
N ASN A 4 -12.08 23.30 5.47
CA ASN A 4 -11.21 22.94 6.59
C ASN A 4 -10.03 22.05 6.19
N THR A 5 -9.67 22.01 4.90
CA THR A 5 -8.52 21.22 4.42
C THR A 5 -7.39 22.13 3.98
N ASN A 6 -6.24 22.01 4.63
CA ASN A 6 -5.01 22.66 4.22
C ASN A 6 -4.11 21.64 3.53
N THR A 7 -3.75 21.90 2.28
CA THR A 7 -2.80 21.07 1.53
C THR A 7 -1.44 21.74 1.54
N LEU A 8 -0.41 20.98 1.86
CA LEU A 8 0.98 21.44 1.86
C LEU A 8 1.81 20.55 0.95
N TYR A 9 2.92 21.10 0.44
CA TYR A 9 3.88 20.30 -0.29
C TYR A 9 4.50 19.24 0.65
N SER A 10 4.71 18.02 0.16
CA SER A 10 5.36 16.97 0.95
C SER A 10 6.85 17.24 1.05
N SER A 11 7.28 17.85 2.15
CA SER A 11 8.69 18.10 2.48
C SER A 11 8.98 17.64 3.89
N GLU A 12 10.24 17.29 4.16
CA GLU A 12 10.69 16.90 5.50
C GLU A 12 10.40 17.99 6.54
N ALA A 13 10.60 19.26 6.18
CA ALA A 13 10.30 20.41 7.04
C ALA A 13 8.81 20.47 7.44
N ASN A 14 7.90 20.32 6.48
CA ASN A 14 6.46 20.34 6.76
C ASN A 14 6.03 19.16 7.63
N LEU A 15 6.54 17.96 7.34
CA LEU A 15 6.24 16.77 8.15
C LEU A 15 6.73 16.95 9.59
N HIS A 16 7.92 17.50 9.76
CA HIS A 16 8.54 17.72 11.05
C HIS A 16 7.83 18.80 11.88
N GLU A 17 7.43 19.91 11.25
CA GLU A 17 6.69 21.00 11.90
C GLU A 17 5.31 20.54 12.38
N LEU A 18 4.58 19.83 11.53
CA LEU A 18 3.20 19.39 11.83
C LEU A 18 3.14 18.23 12.82
N ALA A 19 4.19 17.41 12.93
CA ALA A 19 4.18 16.23 13.79
C ALA A 19 3.88 16.58 15.26
N ALA A 20 4.40 17.69 15.78
CA ALA A 20 4.23 18.07 17.18
C ALA A 20 2.76 18.34 17.58
N ASP A 21 2.00 18.93 16.66
CA ASP A 21 0.60 19.30 16.90
C ASP A 21 -0.41 18.24 16.42
N CYS A 22 0.08 17.18 15.78
CA CYS A 22 -0.73 16.14 15.17
C CYS A 22 -1.28 15.13 16.20
N ASP A 23 -2.60 15.06 16.33
CA ASP A 23 -3.28 14.07 17.18
C ASP A 23 -3.51 12.73 16.45
N LEU A 24 -3.71 12.78 15.13
CA LEU A 24 -3.91 11.61 14.26
C LEU A 24 -3.13 11.79 12.95
N LEU A 25 -2.16 10.90 12.73
CA LEU A 25 -1.37 10.82 11.52
C LEU A 25 -1.83 9.62 10.69
N ILE A 26 -2.19 9.85 9.42
CA ILE A 26 -2.57 8.78 8.48
C ILE A 26 -1.51 8.68 7.38
N GLY A 27 -0.75 7.60 7.42
CA GLY A 27 0.23 7.24 6.39
C GLY A 27 -0.44 6.56 5.21
N ALA A 28 -0.53 7.24 4.07
CA ALA A 28 -1.20 6.75 2.86
C ALA A 28 -0.29 6.82 1.61
N VAL A 29 1.01 6.61 1.80
CA VAL A 29 2.01 6.68 0.72
C VAL A 29 2.01 5.37 -0.07
N LEU A 30 1.97 5.46 -1.40
CA LEU A 30 1.97 4.28 -2.27
C LEU A 30 2.99 4.49 -3.39
N LEU A 31 3.98 3.60 -3.48
CA LEU A 31 4.85 3.47 -4.64
C LEU A 31 4.54 2.14 -5.33
N PRO A 32 3.95 2.15 -6.53
CA PRO A 32 3.61 0.91 -7.24
C PRO A 32 4.83 -0.01 -7.41
N GLY A 33 4.75 -1.24 -6.90
CA GLY A 33 5.79 -2.25 -7.06
C GLY A 33 7.06 -2.04 -6.23
N ALA A 34 7.08 -1.08 -5.30
CA ALA A 34 8.23 -0.81 -4.43
C ALA A 34 7.82 -0.82 -2.95
N LYS A 35 8.83 -0.93 -2.08
CA LYS A 35 8.64 -0.76 -0.63
C LYS A 35 8.23 0.68 -0.33
N ALA A 36 7.32 0.87 0.62
CA ALA A 36 6.94 2.20 1.07
C ALA A 36 8.17 2.95 1.63
N PRO A 37 8.36 4.24 1.26
CA PRO A 37 9.47 5.02 1.78
C PRO A 37 9.19 5.39 3.25
N LYS A 38 10.24 5.39 4.07
CA LYS A 38 10.17 5.78 5.49
C LYS A 38 10.17 7.31 5.61
N LEU A 39 8.99 7.92 5.46
CA LEU A 39 8.82 9.37 5.56
C LEU A 39 8.71 9.85 7.01
N ILE A 40 8.15 9.02 7.88
CA ILE A 40 7.93 9.37 9.29
C ILE A 40 9.03 8.72 10.12
N THR A 41 9.95 9.55 10.60
CA THR A 41 11.08 9.07 11.42
C THR A 41 10.67 8.86 12.86
N ARG A 42 11.39 8.00 13.59
CA ARG A 42 11.23 7.82 15.04
C ARG A 42 11.39 9.14 15.80
N ALA A 43 12.25 10.04 15.31
CA ALA A 43 12.47 11.36 15.90
C ALA A 43 11.24 12.27 15.76
N MET A 44 10.52 12.20 14.64
CA MET A 44 9.24 12.92 14.46
C MET A 44 8.17 12.37 15.41
N LEU A 45 8.06 11.05 15.56
CA LEU A 45 7.07 10.42 16.45
C LEU A 45 7.27 10.80 17.92
N ARG A 46 8.52 10.90 18.39
CA ARG A 46 8.83 11.38 19.75
C ARG A 46 8.35 12.80 20.04
N LYS A 47 8.12 13.61 19.00
CA LYS A 47 7.60 14.98 19.14
C LYS A 47 6.08 15.03 19.16
N MET A 48 5.42 13.98 18.70
CA MET A 48 3.96 13.89 18.76
C MET A 48 3.50 13.86 20.22
N LYS A 49 2.29 14.33 20.46
CA LYS A 49 1.67 14.31 21.79
C LYS A 49 1.51 12.84 22.25
N PRO A 50 1.86 12.50 23.50
CA PRO A 50 1.55 11.18 24.05
C PRO A 50 0.05 10.87 23.95
N GLY A 51 -0.28 9.67 23.49
CA GLY A 51 -1.66 9.25 23.21
C GLY A 51 -2.18 9.58 21.81
N SER A 52 -1.40 10.30 20.98
CA SER A 52 -1.67 10.44 19.56
C SER A 52 -1.66 9.09 18.83
N VAL A 53 -2.21 9.07 17.61
CA VAL A 53 -2.40 7.85 16.82
C VAL A 53 -1.71 7.96 15.47
N LEU A 54 -1.01 6.92 15.06
CA LEU A 54 -0.52 6.69 13.71
C LEU A 54 -1.32 5.54 13.08
N VAL A 55 -2.01 5.79 11.98
CA VAL A 55 -2.63 4.78 11.11
C VAL A 55 -1.77 4.62 9.86
N ASP A 56 -1.07 3.50 9.72
CA ASP A 56 -0.20 3.24 8.56
C ASP A 56 -0.92 2.34 7.54
N ILE A 57 -1.58 2.96 6.56
CA ILE A 57 -2.27 2.26 5.46
C ILE A 57 -1.25 1.63 4.51
N SER A 58 -0.03 2.18 4.45
CA SER A 58 1.07 1.67 3.62
C SER A 58 1.72 0.40 4.19
N ILE A 59 1.18 -0.17 5.27
CA ILE A 59 1.78 -1.32 5.96
C ILE A 59 1.92 -2.56 5.08
N ASP A 60 1.01 -2.77 4.12
CA ASP A 60 1.08 -3.87 3.16
C ASP A 60 2.34 -3.82 2.28
N GLN A 61 3.02 -2.67 2.22
CA GLN A 61 4.31 -2.46 1.54
C GLN A 61 5.46 -2.14 2.52
N GLY A 62 5.31 -2.51 3.78
CA GLY A 62 6.30 -2.33 4.84
C GLY A 62 6.15 -1.06 5.68
N GLY A 63 5.13 -0.22 5.41
CA GLY A 63 4.77 0.95 6.20
C GLY A 63 5.62 2.20 5.92
N CYS A 64 5.04 3.38 6.09
CA CYS A 64 5.72 4.66 5.84
C CYS A 64 6.42 5.25 7.07
N ALA A 65 6.27 4.66 8.27
CA ALA A 65 7.01 5.07 9.46
C ALA A 65 8.10 4.06 9.86
N GLU A 66 9.18 4.53 10.49
CA GLU A 66 10.30 3.71 10.95
C GLU A 66 9.92 2.72 12.06
N THR A 67 8.93 3.08 12.89
CA THR A 67 8.41 2.29 14.00
C THR A 67 7.25 1.38 13.58
N SER A 68 6.78 1.45 12.34
CA SER A 68 5.69 0.62 11.82
C SER A 68 6.08 -0.85 11.75
N ARG A 69 5.30 -1.70 12.39
CA ARG A 69 5.34 -3.17 12.27
C ARG A 69 3.92 -3.70 12.01
N PRO A 70 3.75 -4.70 11.15
CA PRO A 70 2.42 -5.20 10.80
C PRO A 70 1.74 -5.78 12.05
N THR A 71 0.47 -5.40 12.21
CA THR A 71 -0.44 -5.93 13.23
C THR A 71 -1.56 -6.74 12.57
N THR A 72 -2.44 -7.32 13.39
CA THR A 72 -3.55 -8.15 12.91
C THR A 72 -4.88 -7.60 13.38
N HIS A 73 -6.00 -8.05 12.80
CA HIS A 73 -7.32 -7.66 13.30
C HIS A 73 -7.59 -8.11 14.75
N LEU A 74 -6.89 -9.14 15.25
CA LEU A 74 -7.03 -9.64 16.63
C LEU A 74 -6.21 -8.82 17.64
N ASP A 75 -5.04 -8.36 17.21
CA ASP A 75 -4.14 -7.51 18.00
C ASP A 75 -3.74 -6.31 17.13
N PRO A 76 -4.60 -5.27 17.02
CA PRO A 76 -4.50 -4.28 15.96
C PRO A 76 -3.55 -3.13 16.27
N VAL A 77 -3.20 -2.94 17.54
CA VAL A 77 -2.47 -1.75 17.99
C VAL A 77 -1.33 -2.09 18.93
N TYR A 78 -0.31 -1.22 18.92
CA TYR A 78 0.74 -1.19 19.94
C TYR A 78 1.13 0.27 20.20
N VAL A 79 1.82 0.51 21.31
CA VAL A 79 2.35 1.84 21.64
C VAL A 79 3.86 1.83 21.47
N GLU A 80 4.39 2.83 20.77
CA GLU A 80 5.82 3.07 20.63
C GLU A 80 6.08 4.58 20.56
N GLU A 81 7.11 5.05 21.28
CA GLU A 81 7.42 6.49 21.44
C GLU A 81 6.23 7.33 21.97
N GLY A 82 5.32 6.71 22.74
CA GLY A 82 4.10 7.36 23.26
C GLY A 82 2.96 7.50 22.25
N VAL A 83 3.12 6.98 21.03
CA VAL A 83 2.13 7.03 19.94
C VAL A 83 1.51 5.65 19.75
N THR A 84 0.18 5.59 19.65
CA THR A 84 -0.57 4.37 19.34
C THR A 84 -0.50 4.10 17.84
N HIS A 85 0.07 2.97 17.46
CA HIS A 85 0.21 2.54 16.07
C HIS A 85 -0.93 1.59 15.72
N TYR A 86 -1.64 1.88 14.63
CA TYR A 86 -2.55 0.98 13.96
C TYR A 86 -1.95 0.62 12.60
N CYS A 87 -1.45 -0.61 12.49
CA CYS A 87 -0.69 -1.09 11.33
C CYS A 87 -1.28 -2.42 10.82
N VAL A 88 -2.61 -2.53 10.81
CA VAL A 88 -3.28 -3.77 10.41
C VAL A 88 -3.12 -3.97 8.91
N ALA A 89 -2.46 -5.06 8.52
CA ALA A 89 -2.39 -5.46 7.11
C ALA A 89 -3.76 -5.91 6.60
N ASN A 90 -4.00 -5.76 5.29
CA ASN A 90 -5.27 -6.16 4.66
C ASN A 90 -6.50 -5.56 5.38
N MET A 91 -6.48 -4.24 5.62
CA MET A 91 -7.60 -3.50 6.23
C MET A 91 -8.96 -3.75 5.55
N PRO A 92 -9.06 -3.87 4.21
CA PRO A 92 -10.35 -4.14 3.55
C PRO A 92 -11.04 -5.43 3.99
N ALA A 93 -10.29 -6.43 4.50
CA ALA A 93 -10.86 -7.70 4.94
C ALA A 93 -11.83 -7.56 6.12
N ALA A 94 -11.71 -6.52 6.95
CA ALA A 94 -12.68 -6.23 8.01
C ALA A 94 -14.08 -5.91 7.47
N TYR A 95 -14.19 -5.51 6.21
CA TYR A 95 -15.44 -5.10 5.56
C TYR A 95 -15.71 -5.95 4.32
N ALA A 96 -15.69 -7.28 4.50
CA ALA A 96 -15.70 -8.27 3.42
C ALA A 96 -16.79 -8.05 2.36
N ARG A 97 -18.03 -7.71 2.75
CA ARG A 97 -19.12 -7.45 1.79
C ARG A 97 -18.79 -6.27 0.86
N THR A 98 -18.43 -5.12 1.45
CA THR A 98 -18.10 -3.91 0.69
C THR A 98 -16.85 -4.11 -0.16
N ALA A 99 -15.80 -4.68 0.43
CA ALA A 99 -14.53 -4.93 -0.26
C ALA A 99 -14.70 -5.92 -1.43
N THR A 100 -15.48 -6.99 -1.24
CA THR A 100 -15.79 -7.96 -2.30
C THR A 100 -16.48 -7.26 -3.45
N GLN A 101 -17.56 -6.53 -3.18
CA GLN A 101 -18.32 -5.83 -4.23
C GLN A 101 -17.43 -4.81 -4.97
N ALA A 102 -16.63 -4.02 -4.24
CA ALA A 102 -15.72 -3.04 -4.82
C ALA A 102 -14.67 -3.70 -5.73
N LEU A 103 -14.03 -4.79 -5.27
CA LEU A 103 -13.03 -5.50 -6.04
C LEU A 103 -13.64 -6.16 -7.28
N THR A 104 -14.74 -6.91 -7.12
CA THR A 104 -15.36 -7.66 -8.23
C THR A 104 -15.94 -6.73 -9.30
N ASN A 105 -16.46 -5.55 -8.93
CA ASN A 105 -16.96 -4.59 -9.91
C ASN A 105 -15.85 -4.10 -10.88
N VAL A 106 -14.59 -4.12 -10.45
CA VAL A 106 -13.44 -3.76 -11.29
C VAL A 106 -12.85 -4.97 -12.00
N THR A 107 -12.74 -6.11 -11.31
CA THR A 107 -12.02 -7.29 -11.81
C THR A 107 -12.86 -8.21 -12.70
N TYR A 108 -14.19 -8.22 -12.54
CA TYR A 108 -15.09 -9.16 -13.22
C TYR A 108 -14.88 -9.19 -14.74
N ARG A 109 -14.79 -8.02 -15.38
CA ARG A 109 -14.56 -7.91 -16.84
C ARG A 109 -13.28 -8.61 -17.32
N TYR A 110 -12.23 -8.64 -16.49
CA TYR A 110 -10.97 -9.30 -16.83
C TYR A 110 -11.07 -10.80 -16.63
N VAL A 111 -11.80 -11.25 -15.60
CA VAL A 111 -12.08 -12.67 -15.36
C VAL A 111 -12.87 -13.26 -16.52
N GLU A 112 -13.93 -12.58 -16.96
CA GLU A 112 -14.74 -12.99 -18.12
C GLU A 112 -13.90 -13.07 -19.40
N LEU A 113 -13.08 -12.05 -19.69
CA LEU A 113 -12.15 -12.06 -20.84
C LEU A 113 -11.19 -13.25 -20.81
N LEU A 114 -10.60 -13.54 -19.65
CA LEU A 114 -9.69 -14.67 -19.48
C LEU A 114 -10.40 -16.01 -19.63
N ALA A 115 -11.64 -16.13 -19.13
CA ALA A 115 -12.44 -17.33 -19.25
C ALA A 115 -12.84 -17.62 -20.72
N ASP A 116 -13.26 -16.59 -21.46
CA ASP A 116 -13.74 -16.75 -22.83
C ASP A 116 -12.61 -16.98 -23.85
N LEU A 117 -11.48 -16.28 -23.67
CA LEU A 117 -10.45 -16.14 -24.70
C LEU A 117 -9.10 -16.76 -24.33
N GLY A 118 -8.95 -17.25 -23.09
CA GLY A 118 -7.66 -17.60 -22.52
C GLY A 118 -6.73 -16.38 -22.37
N LEU A 119 -5.53 -16.60 -21.84
CA LEU A 119 -4.58 -15.50 -21.56
C LEU A 119 -4.17 -14.74 -22.82
N ASP A 120 -3.78 -15.45 -23.89
CA ASP A 120 -3.29 -14.79 -25.12
C ASP A 120 -4.40 -14.00 -25.83
N GLY A 121 -5.62 -14.54 -25.88
CA GLY A 121 -6.76 -13.83 -26.45
C GLY A 121 -7.18 -12.63 -25.60
N ALA A 122 -7.17 -12.77 -24.27
CA ALA A 122 -7.46 -11.68 -23.35
C ALA A 122 -6.43 -10.55 -23.44
N CYS A 123 -5.13 -10.85 -23.51
CA CYS A 123 -4.07 -9.85 -23.69
C CYS A 123 -4.15 -9.16 -25.07
N LYS A 124 -4.52 -9.86 -26.13
CA LYS A 124 -4.76 -9.25 -27.45
C LYS A 124 -5.95 -8.28 -27.41
N LYS A 125 -7.04 -8.67 -26.73
CA LYS A 125 -8.25 -7.83 -26.62
C LYS A 125 -8.09 -6.68 -25.62
N GLN A 126 -7.30 -6.88 -24.57
CA GLN A 126 -7.02 -5.90 -23.52
C GLN A 126 -5.50 -5.88 -23.22
N PRO A 127 -4.72 -5.08 -23.98
CA PRO A 127 -3.26 -5.01 -23.82
C PRO A 127 -2.79 -4.62 -22.41
N ALA A 128 -3.62 -3.92 -21.63
CA ALA A 128 -3.30 -3.58 -20.24
C ALA A 128 -3.08 -4.82 -19.34
N LEU A 129 -3.64 -5.98 -19.70
CA LEU A 129 -3.42 -7.24 -18.96
C LEU A 129 -1.99 -7.75 -19.04
N VAL A 130 -1.23 -7.38 -20.09
CA VAL A 130 0.15 -7.85 -20.27
C VAL A 130 1.03 -7.47 -19.07
N GLY A 131 0.86 -6.25 -18.54
CA GLY A 131 1.59 -5.80 -17.35
C GLY A 131 1.19 -6.51 -16.05
N GLY A 132 0.07 -7.22 -16.02
CA GLY A 132 -0.38 -8.01 -14.88
C GLY A 132 0.19 -9.44 -14.83
N ILE A 133 0.88 -9.88 -15.89
CA ILE A 133 1.49 -11.21 -15.93
C ILE A 133 2.77 -11.18 -15.08
N ASN A 134 2.74 -11.87 -13.94
CA ASN A 134 3.93 -12.00 -13.08
C ASN A 134 4.82 -13.17 -13.49
N THR A 135 4.22 -14.29 -13.93
CA THR A 135 4.93 -15.51 -14.34
C THR A 135 4.28 -16.15 -15.54
N ARG A 136 5.07 -16.72 -16.45
CA ARG A 136 4.57 -17.45 -17.63
C ARG A 136 5.56 -18.51 -18.09
N ASP A 137 5.09 -19.74 -18.31
CA ASP A 137 5.90 -20.86 -18.84
C ASP A 137 7.22 -21.08 -18.08
N GLY A 138 7.18 -21.00 -16.73
CA GLY A 138 8.35 -21.12 -15.87
C GLY A 138 9.28 -19.89 -15.83
N ARG A 139 8.90 -18.78 -16.49
CA ARG A 139 9.66 -17.54 -16.54
C ARG A 139 9.03 -16.47 -15.64
N LEU A 140 9.88 -15.61 -15.07
CA LEU A 140 9.47 -14.45 -14.28
C LEU A 140 9.37 -13.22 -15.18
N THR A 141 8.17 -12.66 -15.27
CA THR A 141 7.83 -11.57 -16.21
C THR A 141 7.50 -10.26 -15.51
N CYS A 142 7.59 -10.22 -14.17
CA CYS A 142 7.52 -9.00 -13.39
C CYS A 142 8.93 -8.50 -13.06
N ARG A 143 9.31 -7.37 -13.66
CA ARG A 143 10.64 -6.79 -13.50
C ARG A 143 10.99 -6.45 -12.05
N ALA A 144 10.06 -5.82 -11.33
CA ALA A 144 10.28 -5.41 -9.93
C ALA A 144 10.58 -6.62 -9.03
N VAL A 145 9.86 -7.74 -9.23
CA VAL A 145 10.10 -8.97 -8.48
C VAL A 145 11.44 -9.61 -8.86
N ALA A 146 11.79 -9.61 -10.15
CA ALA A 146 13.07 -10.14 -10.61
C ALA A 146 14.26 -9.39 -9.98
N GLU A 147 14.22 -8.06 -10.01
CA GLU A 147 15.25 -7.20 -9.40
C GLU A 147 15.32 -7.38 -7.88
N ALA A 148 14.19 -7.46 -7.19
CA ALA A 148 14.14 -7.63 -5.73
C ALA A 148 14.73 -8.96 -5.25
N HIS A 149 14.67 -10.01 -6.08
CA HIS A 149 15.14 -11.36 -5.74
C HIS A 149 16.42 -11.78 -6.48
N GLY A 150 17.03 -10.90 -7.28
CA GLY A 150 18.22 -11.22 -8.07
C GLY A 150 17.99 -12.30 -9.13
N LEU A 151 16.76 -12.42 -9.63
CA LEU A 151 16.35 -13.40 -10.62
C LEU A 151 16.36 -12.80 -12.03
N LYS A 152 16.39 -13.66 -13.05
CA LYS A 152 16.31 -13.26 -14.46
C LYS A 152 14.89 -12.77 -14.78
N TYR A 153 14.79 -11.56 -15.34
CA TYR A 153 13.57 -11.04 -15.95
C TYR A 153 13.47 -11.47 -17.42
N GLU A 154 12.29 -11.88 -17.85
CA GLU A 154 11.97 -12.17 -19.25
C GLU A 154 10.65 -11.47 -19.63
N ALA A 155 10.56 -10.93 -20.84
CA ALA A 155 9.33 -10.25 -21.26
C ALA A 155 8.12 -11.22 -21.25
N PRO A 156 6.92 -10.75 -20.87
CA PRO A 156 5.72 -11.58 -20.80
C PRO A 156 5.21 -12.09 -22.15
N VAL A 157 5.71 -11.52 -23.25
CA VAL A 157 5.41 -11.85 -24.65
C VAL A 157 6.71 -11.85 -25.44
#